data_AF-Q8PT20-F1
#
_entry.id   AF-Q8PT20-F1
#
_cell.length_a   1.000
_cell.length_b   1.000
_cell.length_c   1.000
_cell.angle_alpha   90.00
_cell.angle_beta   90.00
_cell.angle_gamma   90.00
#
_symmetry.space_group_name_H-M   'P 1'
#
loop_
_entity.id
_entity.type
_entity.pdbx_description
1 polymer ?
#
loop_
_entity_poly.entity_id
_entity_poly.type
_entity_poly.pdbx_seq_one_letter_code
_entity_poly.pdbx_strand_id
1 'polypeptide(L)'
;MYSADGGYDSFLNHSDIWYHLDAKPIISYASNAVIKKEGEEERINHWVNKKWRIGGDVHAPMENKLKFLYEIGRKEQVGMYLRNQNMRDEAFDEQYKKRAECEKIHGHIKGTVKFDIRRVRNQSRKLYSLLSFISYQLLVLTEMQNKVGDKNSFGRYF
;
A
#
# COMPACT_ATOMS: atom_id res chain seq x y z
N MET A 1 -1.39 0.53 8.51
CA MET A 1 -2.40 -0.06 7.61
C MET A 1 -2.47 0.82 6.37
N TYR A 2 -2.32 0.26 5.17
CA TYR A 2 -2.24 1.06 3.93
C TYR A 2 -3.38 0.69 2.99
N SER A 3 -4.28 1.64 2.73
CA SER A 3 -5.50 1.37 1.97
C SER A 3 -5.48 2.03 0.58
N ALA A 4 -5.70 1.27 -0.48
CA ALA A 4 -5.69 1.73 -1.88
C ALA A 4 -7.03 1.44 -2.61
N ASP A 5 -7.36 2.19 -3.67
CA ASP A 5 -8.53 1.89 -4.51
C ASP A 5 -8.23 0.75 -5.49
N GLY A 6 -9.27 0.28 -6.18
CA GLY A 6 -9.20 -0.85 -7.09
C GLY A 6 -8.37 -0.60 -8.34
N GLY A 7 -8.08 0.67 -8.68
CA GLY A 7 -7.13 1.01 -9.74
C GLY A 7 -5.71 0.56 -9.42
N TYR A 8 -5.41 0.31 -8.15
CA TYR A 8 -4.14 -0.24 -7.67
C TYR A 8 -4.20 -1.73 -7.31
N ASP A 9 -5.29 -2.45 -7.62
CA ASP A 9 -5.44 -3.89 -7.32
C ASP A 9 -4.53 -4.74 -8.22
N SER A 10 -3.23 -4.68 -7.95
CA SER A 10 -2.21 -5.53 -8.55
C SER A 10 -1.52 -6.34 -7.46
N PHE A 11 -1.24 -7.62 -7.73
CA PHE A 11 -0.54 -8.47 -6.76
C PHE A 11 0.81 -7.88 -6.34
N LEU A 12 1.51 -7.22 -7.27
CA LEU A 12 2.77 -6.54 -6.98
C LEU A 12 2.59 -5.46 -5.92
N ASN A 13 1.55 -4.62 -6.03
CA ASN A 13 1.28 -3.58 -5.04
C ASN A 13 1.01 -4.17 -3.65
N HIS A 14 0.21 -5.25 -3.56
CA HIS A 14 -0.02 -5.94 -2.29
C HIS A 14 1.31 -6.41 -1.68
N SER A 15 2.18 -7.04 -2.48
CA SER A 15 3.47 -7.54 -2.01
C SER A 15 4.47 -6.44 -1.64
N ASP A 16 4.53 -5.36 -2.42
CA ASP A 16 5.49 -4.27 -2.21
C ASP A 16 5.13 -3.44 -0.98
N ILE A 17 3.83 -3.15 -0.77
CA ILE A 17 3.35 -2.48 0.43
C ILE A 17 3.69 -3.32 1.67
N TRP A 18 3.38 -4.62 1.62
CA TRP A 18 3.64 -5.51 2.74
C TRP A 18 5.14 -5.62 3.06
N TYR A 19 5.98 -5.83 2.04
CA TYR A 19 7.41 -6.06 2.25
C TYR A 19 8.18 -4.77 2.62
N HIS A 20 7.93 -3.65 1.94
CA HIS A 20 8.71 -2.43 2.13
C HIS A 20 8.20 -1.54 3.25
N LEU A 21 6.91 -1.59 3.56
CA LEU A 21 6.28 -0.72 4.57
C LEU A 21 5.87 -1.48 5.83
N ASP A 22 6.10 -2.79 5.88
CA ASP A 22 5.70 -3.69 6.98
C ASP A 22 4.22 -3.49 7.37
N ALA A 23 3.37 -3.31 6.36
CA ALA A 23 1.99 -2.90 6.53
C ALA A 23 1.04 -3.87 5.82
N LYS A 24 -0.07 -4.22 6.48
CA LYS A 24 -1.17 -4.95 5.81
C LYS A 24 -1.72 -4.07 4.66
N PRO A 25 -1.72 -4.56 3.41
CA PRO A 25 -2.33 -3.87 2.28
C PRO A 25 -3.84 -4.10 2.32
N ILE A 26 -4.65 -3.03 2.32
CA ILE A 26 -6.12 -3.11 2.16
C ILE A 26 -6.49 -2.41 0.86
N ILE A 27 -6.44 -3.15 -0.24
CA ILE A 27 -6.75 -2.64 -1.57
C ILE A 27 -8.09 -3.22 -1.98
N SER A 28 -9.06 -2.38 -2.37
CA SER A 28 -10.34 -2.89 -2.87
C SER A 28 -10.11 -3.74 -4.11
N TYR A 29 -10.81 -4.85 -4.20
CA TYR A 29 -10.79 -5.73 -5.35
C TYR A 29 -12.08 -5.61 -6.16
N ALA A 30 -12.03 -6.02 -7.43
CA ALA A 30 -13.22 -6.04 -8.28
C ALA A 30 -14.31 -6.98 -7.72
N SER A 31 -15.59 -6.69 -7.97
CA SER A 31 -16.71 -7.50 -7.48
C SER A 31 -16.69 -8.95 -7.99
N ASN A 32 -16.08 -9.18 -9.15
CA ASN A 32 -15.85 -10.51 -9.74
C ASN A 32 -14.49 -11.12 -9.37
N ALA A 33 -13.81 -10.57 -8.37
CA ALA A 33 -12.54 -11.11 -7.89
C ALA A 33 -12.71 -12.55 -7.42
N VAL A 34 -11.79 -13.42 -7.82
CA VAL A 34 -11.76 -14.83 -7.43
C VAL A 34 -10.46 -15.12 -6.70
N ILE A 35 -10.54 -15.97 -5.67
CA ILE A 35 -9.38 -16.50 -4.96
C ILE A 35 -8.41 -17.14 -5.97
N LYS A 36 -7.14 -16.76 -5.87
CA LYS A 36 -6.09 -17.29 -6.75
C LYS A 36 -5.42 -18.48 -6.09
N LYS A 37 -5.50 -19.65 -6.74
CA LYS A 37 -4.87 -20.89 -6.27
C LYS A 37 -3.38 -20.74 -5.95
N GLU A 38 -2.62 -20.02 -6.79
CA GLU A 38 -1.18 -19.78 -6.57
C GLU A 38 -0.86 -18.95 -5.32
N GLY A 39 -1.84 -18.23 -4.77
CA GLY A 39 -1.75 -17.54 -3.48
C GLY A 39 -2.36 -18.31 -2.32
N GLU A 40 -2.67 -19.60 -2.47
CA GLU A 40 -3.10 -20.43 -1.35
C GLU A 40 -1.90 -20.93 -0.55
N GLU A 41 -2.10 -21.16 0.75
CA GLU A 41 -1.07 -21.61 1.66
C GLU A 41 -0.36 -22.89 1.18
N GLU A 42 -1.10 -23.85 0.65
CA GLU A 42 -0.52 -25.07 0.06
C GLU A 42 0.46 -24.76 -1.08
N ARG A 43 0.12 -23.78 -1.94
CA ARG A 43 0.98 -23.38 -3.07
C ARG A 43 2.16 -22.55 -2.60
N ILE A 44 1.99 -21.71 -1.59
CA ILE A 44 3.12 -21.02 -0.93
C ILE A 44 4.11 -22.04 -0.36
N ASN A 45 3.62 -23.01 0.42
CA ASN A 45 4.44 -24.08 0.99
C ASN A 45 5.14 -24.89 -0.12
N HIS A 46 4.43 -25.20 -1.21
CA HIS A 46 5.03 -25.87 -2.37
C HIS A 46 6.20 -25.09 -2.97
N TRP A 47 6.05 -23.77 -3.16
CA TRP A 47 7.11 -22.94 -3.73
C TRP A 47 8.32 -22.79 -2.81
N VAL A 48 8.09 -22.65 -1.50
CA VAL A 48 9.14 -22.62 -0.48
C VAL A 48 9.90 -23.95 -0.50
N ASN A 49 9.18 -25.08 -0.46
CA ASN A 49 9.78 -26.40 -0.50
C ASN A 49 10.62 -26.59 -1.77
N LYS A 50 10.13 -26.18 -2.94
CA LYS A 50 10.87 -26.29 -4.20
C LYS A 50 12.22 -25.55 -4.16
N LYS A 51 12.38 -24.61 -3.23
CA LYS A 51 13.58 -23.80 -3.03
C LYS A 51 14.33 -24.14 -1.74
N TRP A 52 14.11 -25.33 -1.16
CA TRP A 52 14.79 -25.80 0.05
C TRP A 52 16.33 -25.71 -0.04
N ARG A 53 16.90 -26.00 -1.21
CA ARG A 53 18.36 -25.96 -1.44
C ARG A 53 18.98 -24.57 -1.26
N ILE A 54 18.19 -23.51 -1.38
CA ILE A 54 18.66 -22.12 -1.26
C ILE A 54 18.13 -21.46 0.03
N GLY A 55 17.66 -22.26 1.00
CA GLY A 55 17.19 -21.77 2.30
C GLY A 55 15.68 -21.72 2.51
N GLY A 56 14.89 -22.31 1.60
CA GLY A 56 13.44 -22.40 1.80
C GLY A 56 13.06 -23.37 2.92
N ASP A 57 12.34 -22.89 3.94
CA ASP A 57 11.86 -23.69 5.07
C ASP A 57 10.32 -23.74 5.12
N VAL A 58 9.75 -24.93 4.93
CA VAL A 58 8.30 -25.16 4.95
C VAL A 58 7.74 -25.15 6.38
N HIS A 59 8.57 -25.30 7.40
CA HIS A 59 8.14 -25.25 8.80
C HIS A 59 8.24 -23.85 9.39
N ALA A 60 8.87 -22.91 8.69
CA ALA A 60 8.93 -21.52 9.10
C ALA A 60 7.53 -20.88 9.22
N PRO A 61 7.37 -19.83 10.04
CA PRO A 61 6.16 -19.02 10.06
C PRO A 61 5.81 -18.50 8.67
N MET A 62 4.51 -18.35 8.39
CA MET A 62 4.02 -17.90 7.07
C MET A 62 4.65 -16.57 6.65
N GLU A 63 4.85 -15.64 7.57
CA GLU A 63 5.50 -14.37 7.30
C GLU A 63 6.92 -14.54 6.74
N ASN A 64 7.72 -15.42 7.34
CA ASN A 64 9.09 -15.70 6.89
C ASN A 64 9.10 -16.38 5.52
N LYS A 65 8.14 -17.29 5.28
CA LYS A 65 7.94 -17.91 3.96
C LYS A 65 7.67 -16.88 2.87
N LEU A 66 6.78 -15.92 3.16
CA LEU A 66 6.44 -14.86 2.22
C LEU A 66 7.61 -13.90 1.99
N LYS A 67 8.38 -13.56 3.04
CA LYS A 67 9.60 -12.73 2.92
C LYS A 67 10.62 -13.42 2.01
N PHE A 68 10.90 -14.69 2.26
CA PHE A 68 11.78 -15.50 1.42
C PHE A 68 11.29 -15.55 -0.05
N LEU A 69 10.00 -15.81 -0.29
CA LEU A 69 9.45 -15.82 -1.64
C LEU A 69 9.57 -14.47 -2.34
N TYR A 70 9.37 -13.37 -1.62
CA TYR A 70 9.54 -12.02 -2.14
C TYR A 70 10.98 -11.78 -2.59
N GLU A 71 11.95 -12.11 -1.74
CA GLU A 71 13.39 -11.92 -1.99
C GLU A 71 13.89 -12.70 -3.21
N ILE A 72 13.39 -13.92 -3.43
CA ILE A 72 13.75 -14.72 -4.61
C ILE A 72 12.95 -14.36 -5.88
N GLY A 73 12.20 -13.26 -5.85
CA GLY A 73 11.48 -12.70 -7.00
C GLY A 73 10.06 -13.24 -7.23
N ARG A 74 9.49 -14.02 -6.30
CA ARG A 74 8.11 -14.55 -6.39
C ARG A 74 7.07 -13.60 -5.78
N LYS A 75 7.21 -12.31 -6.12
CA LYS A 75 6.38 -11.22 -5.57
C LYS A 75 4.89 -11.39 -5.87
N GLU A 76 4.55 -11.85 -7.07
CA GLU A 76 3.15 -12.07 -7.44
C GLU A 76 2.46 -13.11 -6.57
N GLN A 77 3.11 -14.24 -6.25
CA GLN A 77 2.51 -15.27 -5.39
C GLN A 77 2.28 -14.73 -3.97
N VAL A 78 3.23 -13.93 -3.45
CA VAL A 78 3.07 -13.22 -2.17
C VAL A 78 1.87 -12.27 -2.22
N GLY A 79 1.78 -11.48 -3.29
CA GLY A 79 0.66 -10.57 -3.51
C GLY A 79 -0.70 -11.27 -3.62
N MET A 80 -0.74 -12.40 -4.34
CA MET A 80 -1.94 -13.23 -4.45
C MET A 80 -2.38 -13.76 -3.08
N TYR A 81 -1.42 -14.21 -2.25
CA TYR A 81 -1.71 -14.65 -0.89
C TYR A 81 -2.32 -13.53 -0.06
N LEU A 82 -1.68 -12.36 -0.01
CA LEU A 82 -2.17 -11.21 0.76
C LEU A 82 -3.56 -10.77 0.31
N ARG A 83 -3.81 -10.73 -0.99
CA ARG A 83 -5.13 -10.40 -1.54
C ARG A 83 -6.19 -11.46 -1.22
N ASN A 84 -5.83 -12.75 -1.29
CA ASN A 84 -6.73 -13.83 -0.87
C ASN A 84 -7.10 -13.70 0.61
N GLN A 85 -6.15 -13.31 1.47
CA GLN A 85 -6.44 -13.06 2.89
C GLN A 85 -7.45 -11.92 3.04
N ASN A 86 -7.29 -10.82 2.30
CA ASN A 86 -8.26 -9.73 2.31
C ASN A 86 -9.65 -10.18 1.86
N MET A 87 -9.75 -11.02 0.83
CA MET A 87 -11.04 -11.56 0.36
C MET A 87 -11.71 -12.50 1.36
N ARG A 88 -10.94 -13.12 2.26
CA ARG A 88 -11.42 -14.03 3.31
C ARG A 88 -11.70 -13.31 4.63
N ASP A 89 -11.19 -12.10 4.80
CA ASP A 89 -11.33 -11.32 6.01
C ASP A 89 -12.71 -10.63 6.05
N GLU A 90 -13.60 -11.11 6.91
CA GLU A 90 -14.94 -10.51 7.10
C GLU A 90 -14.86 -9.06 7.59
N ALA A 91 -13.78 -8.67 8.26
CA ALA A 91 -13.55 -7.31 8.71
C ALA A 91 -12.96 -6.41 7.60
N PHE A 92 -12.72 -6.94 6.39
CA PHE A 92 -12.15 -6.18 5.28
C PHE A 92 -12.99 -4.95 4.94
N ASP A 93 -14.31 -5.08 4.88
CA ASP A 93 -15.19 -3.96 4.52
C ASP A 93 -15.13 -2.83 5.55
N GLU A 94 -15.07 -3.17 6.85
CA GLU A 94 -14.92 -2.18 7.92
C GLU A 94 -13.54 -1.52 7.89
N GLN A 95 -12.49 -2.32 7.69
CA GLN A 95 -11.12 -1.85 7.48
C GLN A 95 -11.01 -0.92 6.26
N TYR A 96 -11.68 -1.27 5.15
CA TYR A 96 -11.69 -0.48 3.93
C TYR A 96 -12.47 0.82 4.09
N LYS A 97 -13.56 0.86 4.87
CA LYS A 97 -14.30 2.11 5.15
C LYS A 97 -13.42 3.20 5.76
N LYS A 98 -12.38 2.85 6.53
CA LYS A 98 -11.39 3.80 7.06
C LYS A 98 -10.61 4.54 5.95
N ARG A 99 -10.62 4.04 4.72
CA ARG A 99 -10.09 4.76 3.53
C ARG A 99 -10.79 6.11 3.30
N ALA A 100 -12.08 6.23 3.63
CA ALA A 100 -12.81 7.48 3.45
C ALA A 100 -12.17 8.63 4.25
N GLU A 101 -11.60 8.31 5.42
CA GLU A 101 -10.81 9.26 6.19
C GLU A 101 -9.55 9.66 5.43
N CYS A 102 -8.77 8.69 4.93
CA CYS A 102 -7.57 8.95 4.11
C CYS A 102 -7.88 9.81 2.87
N GLU A 103 -8.99 9.58 2.18
CA GLU A 103 -9.39 10.38 1.01
C GLU A 103 -9.65 11.84 1.35
N LYS A 104 -10.23 12.11 2.53
CA LYS A 104 -10.45 13.48 3.01
C LYS A 104 -9.10 14.20 3.21
N ILE A 105 -8.13 13.51 3.81
CA ILE A 105 -6.76 14.01 4.00
C ILE A 105 -6.08 14.24 2.64
N HIS A 106 -6.09 13.23 1.77
CA HIS A 106 -5.48 13.30 0.45
C HIS A 106 -6.10 14.39 -0.43
N GLY A 107 -7.42 14.58 -0.37
CA GLY A 107 -8.11 15.65 -1.08
C GLY A 107 -7.65 17.03 -0.62
N HIS A 108 -7.53 17.22 0.70
CA HIS A 108 -7.02 18.46 1.27
C HIS A 108 -5.58 18.76 0.84
N ILE A 109 -4.69 17.76 0.92
CA ILE A 109 -3.29 17.88 0.48
C ILE A 109 -3.21 18.23 -1.01
N LYS A 110 -3.94 17.49 -1.87
CA LYS A 110 -3.97 17.71 -3.32
C LYS A 110 -4.50 19.10 -3.68
N GLY A 111 -5.51 19.58 -2.97
CA GLY A 111 -6.05 20.93 -3.16
C GLY A 111 -5.06 22.03 -2.77
N THR A 112 -4.27 21.80 -1.72
CA THR A 112 -3.36 22.80 -1.15
C THR A 112 -2.12 23.04 -2.03
N VAL A 113 -1.38 21.99 -2.37
CA VAL A 113 -0.10 22.11 -3.12
C VAL A 113 -0.18 21.66 -4.57
N LYS A 114 -1.40 21.39 -5.07
CA LYS A 114 -1.71 21.02 -6.48
C LYS A 114 -0.75 19.97 -7.04
N PHE A 115 -0.93 18.71 -6.66
CA PHE A 115 -0.19 17.57 -7.24
C PHE A 115 -0.64 17.21 -8.67
N ASP A 116 -0.88 18.18 -9.55
CA ASP A 116 -1.32 17.93 -10.93
C ASP A 116 -0.13 17.77 -11.89
N ILE A 117 0.14 16.53 -12.28
CA ILE A 117 1.25 16.17 -13.17
C ILE A 117 0.85 16.09 -14.65
N ARG A 118 -0.42 16.31 -15.02
CA ARG A 118 -0.91 16.09 -16.40
C ARG A 118 -0.19 16.95 -17.44
N ARG A 119 0.27 18.14 -17.05
CA ARG A 119 1.02 19.08 -17.91
C ARG A 119 2.53 19.13 -17.61
N VAL A 120 3.02 18.24 -16.74
CA VAL A 120 4.43 18.16 -16.37
C VAL A 120 5.13 17.15 -17.28
N ARG A 121 6.29 17.53 -17.83
CA ARG A 121 7.14 16.64 -18.64
C ARG A 121 7.46 15.37 -17.85
N ASN A 122 7.37 14.19 -18.48
CA ASN A 122 7.55 12.89 -17.81
C ASN A 122 8.80 12.84 -16.92
N GLN A 123 9.95 13.28 -17.44
CA GLN A 123 11.23 13.32 -16.73
C GLN A 123 11.22 14.20 -15.46
N SER A 124 10.34 15.20 -15.41
CA SER A 124 10.25 16.17 -14.32
C SER A 124 9.13 15.83 -13.32
N ARG A 125 8.27 14.85 -13.60
CA ARG A 125 7.13 14.49 -12.74
C ARG A 125 7.58 14.12 -11.33
N LYS A 126 8.64 13.32 -11.20
CA LYS A 126 9.19 12.92 -9.90
C LYS A 126 9.65 14.13 -9.08
N LEU A 127 10.44 15.01 -9.70
CA LEU A 127 10.94 16.22 -9.04
C LEU A 127 9.79 17.16 -8.64
N TYR A 128 8.82 17.34 -9.54
CA TYR A 128 7.64 18.15 -9.26
C TYR A 128 6.86 17.62 -8.05
N SER A 129 6.56 16.32 -8.02
CA SER A 129 5.87 15.71 -6.89
C SER A 129 6.65 15.84 -5.58
N LEU A 130 7.98 15.69 -5.59
CA LEU A 130 8.82 15.90 -4.41
C LEU A 130 8.75 17.35 -3.92
N LEU A 131 8.87 18.33 -4.81
CA LEU A 131 8.79 19.74 -4.44
C LEU A 131 7.42 20.12 -3.89
N SER A 132 6.32 19.62 -4.49
CA SER A 132 4.97 19.82 -3.95
C SER A 132 4.82 19.23 -2.55
N PHE A 133 5.39 18.05 -2.30
CA PHE A 133 5.37 17.43 -0.97
C PHE A 133 6.17 18.21 0.07
N ILE A 134 7.40 18.62 -0.27
CA ILE A 134 8.22 19.47 0.61
C ILE A 134 7.51 20.80 0.91
N SER A 135 6.90 21.42 -0.11
CA SER A 135 6.13 22.66 0.07
C SER A 135 4.98 22.47 1.06
N TYR A 136 4.28 21.33 1.00
CA TYR A 136 3.22 21.02 1.95
C TYR A 136 3.75 20.88 3.38
N GLN A 137 4.87 20.17 3.57
CA GLN A 137 5.51 20.03 4.87
C GLN A 137 5.92 21.38 5.47
N LEU A 138 6.45 22.29 4.65
CA LEU A 138 6.81 23.64 5.08
C LEU A 138 5.58 24.47 5.49
N LEU A 139 4.46 24.34 4.77
CA LEU A 139 3.20 25.00 5.12
C LEU A 139 2.68 24.51 6.48
N VAL A 140 2.65 23.19 6.70
CA VAL A 140 2.25 22.59 7.99
C VAL A 140 3.16 23.07 9.11
N LEU A 141 4.49 23.06 8.90
CA LEU A 141 5.45 23.52 9.90
C LEU A 141 5.23 25.00 10.27
N THR A 142 5.00 25.84 9.26
CA THR A 142 4.76 27.29 9.45
C THR A 142 3.49 27.52 10.28
N GLU A 143 2.43 26.76 10.04
CA GLU A 143 1.20 26.87 10.86
C GLU A 143 1.42 26.45 12.30
N MET A 144 2.13 25.33 12.53
CA MET A 144 2.45 24.87 13.88
C MET A 144 3.26 25.91 14.64
N GLN A 145 4.24 26.55 13.99
CA GLN A 145 5.02 27.63 14.59
C GLN A 145 4.17 28.86 14.94
N ASN A 146 3.20 29.20 14.09
CA ASN A 146 2.36 30.38 14.25
C ASN A 146 1.06 30.14 15.03
N LYS A 147 0.81 28.91 15.52
CA LYS A 147 -0.39 28.52 16.28
C LYS A 147 -1.70 28.88 15.57
N VAL A 148 -1.72 28.76 14.24
CA VAL A 148 -2.91 29.04 13.41
C VAL A 148 -4.01 28.03 13.74
N GLY A 149 -5.22 28.52 14.05
CA GLY A 149 -6.33 27.68 14.52
C GLY A 149 -6.97 26.75 13.48
N ASP A 150 -7.65 25.70 13.96
CA ASP A 150 -8.06 24.49 13.22
C ASP A 150 -8.96 24.68 11.99
N LYS A 151 -9.68 25.80 11.87
CA LYS A 151 -10.67 25.96 10.79
C LYS A 151 -10.04 25.95 9.39
N ASN A 152 -8.79 26.43 9.26
CA ASN A 152 -8.04 26.52 8.00
C ASN A 152 -6.66 25.84 8.04
N SER A 153 -6.38 25.03 9.07
CA SER A 153 -5.07 24.39 9.25
C SER A 153 -4.76 23.39 8.12
N PHE A 154 -3.63 23.57 7.45
CA PHE A 154 -2.95 22.57 6.62
C PHE A 154 -2.62 21.30 7.40
N GLY A 155 -2.43 21.40 8.73
CA GLY A 155 -2.21 20.29 9.65
C GLY A 155 -3.49 19.62 10.19
N ARG A 156 -4.68 20.04 9.77
CA ARG A 156 -5.99 19.62 10.35
C ARG A 156 -6.24 18.11 10.43
N TYR A 157 -5.48 17.32 9.68
CA TYR A 157 -5.63 15.88 9.58
C TYR A 157 -4.43 15.08 10.10
N PHE A 158 -3.50 15.74 10.79
CA PHE A 158 -2.36 15.14 11.48
C PHE A 158 -2.57 15.12 12.99
#